data_AF-A0A164Q7L3-F1
#
_entry.id   AF-A0A164Q7L3-F1
#
_cell.length_a   1.000
_cell.length_b   1.000
_cell.length_c   1.000
_cell.angle_alpha   90.00
_cell.angle_beta   90.00
_cell.angle_gamma   90.00
#
_symmetry.space_group_name_H-M   'P 1'
#
loop_
_entity.id
_entity.type
_entity.pdbx_description
1 polymer ?
#
loop_
_entity_poly.entity_id
_entity_poly.type
_entity_poly.pdbx_seq_one_letter_code
_entity_poly.pdbx_strand_id
1 'polypeptide(L)'
;RYTPLQALVLGVDEQESPHHDALRDADDLDATPVVVADLHSALPAVVAGARHAAALAGRPAPRVAYVMTDGGALPAAFSRTVATLRETGWIDTCLTVGQAFGGDLEAVTVHTGLLAARHVTGADLVVVAQGPGNLGTGTRWGFSGVAAGEALNAVAALRGRPVASLRVSGADARDRHLGVSHHSLTAYGRVALAPSDVPVPVPTADVERLTGWGADLTRRVAEQATTLAAPTGRHHLVDVPAGPDLLDALHAVPVRLSTMGRGLDADPAAFVAAAVAGVHAESLRPV
;
A
#
# COMPACT_ATOMS: atom_id res chain seq x y z
N ARG A 1 9.99 -22.42 4.56
CA ARG A 1 10.02 -22.76 3.12
C ARG A 1 11.48 -22.60 2.70
N TYR A 2 12.06 -23.57 1.99
CA TYR A 2 13.43 -23.44 1.47
C TYR A 2 13.41 -23.80 -0.01
N THR A 3 13.91 -22.86 -0.82
CA THR A 3 14.42 -23.13 -2.16
C THR A 3 15.91 -22.75 -2.09
N PRO A 4 16.83 -23.58 -2.60
CA PRO A 4 18.27 -23.26 -2.58
C PRO A 4 18.67 -22.28 -3.69
N LEU A 5 17.72 -21.59 -4.32
CA LEU A 5 17.98 -20.66 -5.41
C LEU A 5 18.38 -19.31 -4.83
N GLN A 6 19.59 -18.87 -5.18
CA GLN A 6 20.05 -17.49 -4.99
C GLN A 6 20.05 -16.83 -6.37
N ALA A 7 19.35 -15.72 -6.52
CA ALA A 7 19.45 -14.87 -7.70
C ALA A 7 20.51 -13.80 -7.41
N LEU A 8 21.52 -13.70 -8.29
CA LEU A 8 22.45 -12.57 -8.28
C LEU A 8 21.89 -11.48 -9.17
N VAL A 9 21.79 -10.28 -8.61
CA VAL A 9 21.22 -9.08 -9.22
C VAL A 9 22.11 -7.93 -8.82
N LEU A 10 22.28 -6.93 -9.69
CA LEU A 10 23.01 -5.72 -9.33
C LEU A 10 22.07 -4.83 -8.51
N GLY A 11 22.29 -4.77 -7.20
CA GLY A 11 21.56 -3.89 -6.31
C GLY A 11 21.81 -2.42 -6.64
N VAL A 12 20.76 -1.59 -6.55
CA VAL A 12 20.81 -0.14 -6.80
C VAL A 12 21.79 0.57 -5.87
N ASP A 13 22.00 0.02 -4.67
CA ASP A 13 22.92 0.50 -3.64
C ASP A 13 24.35 -0.07 -3.74
N GLU A 14 24.61 -1.03 -4.63
CA GLU A 14 25.95 -1.59 -4.83
C GLU A 14 26.92 -0.59 -5.46
N GLN A 15 28.22 -0.71 -5.18
CA GLN A 15 29.26 0.23 -5.66
C GLN A 15 29.35 0.30 -7.19
N GLU A 16 28.99 -0.77 -7.88
CA GLU A 16 29.01 -0.88 -9.34
C GLU A 16 27.73 -0.30 -9.98
N SER A 17 26.71 0.03 -9.18
CA SER A 17 25.49 0.67 -9.64
C SER A 17 25.76 2.10 -10.11
N PRO A 18 25.18 2.54 -11.25
CA PRO A 18 25.24 3.94 -11.68
C PRO A 18 24.52 4.88 -10.70
N HIS A 19 23.77 4.35 -9.75
CA HIS A 19 23.01 5.10 -8.75
C HIS A 19 23.70 5.15 -7.38
N HIS A 20 24.84 4.48 -7.21
CA HIS A 20 25.51 4.37 -5.92
C HIS A 20 25.82 5.73 -5.28
N ASP A 21 26.34 6.69 -6.05
CA ASP A 21 26.67 8.02 -5.55
C ASP A 21 25.44 8.78 -5.02
N ALA A 22 24.26 8.56 -5.62
CA ALA A 22 23.02 9.18 -5.16
C ALA A 22 22.50 8.57 -3.84
N LEU A 23 22.90 7.34 -3.51
CA LEU A 23 22.45 6.62 -2.32
C LEU A 23 23.48 6.57 -1.20
N ARG A 24 24.76 6.79 -1.49
CA ARG A 24 25.88 6.66 -0.53
C ARG A 24 25.61 7.39 0.78
N ASP A 25 25.11 8.61 0.70
CA ASP A 25 24.87 9.50 1.84
C ASP A 25 23.37 9.83 2.04
N ALA A 26 22.47 9.17 1.31
CA ALA A 26 21.04 9.42 1.40
C ALA A 26 20.46 8.83 2.70
N ASP A 27 19.82 9.67 3.53
CA ASP A 27 19.28 9.30 4.85
C ASP A 27 17.90 9.95 5.14
N ASP A 28 17.18 10.34 4.09
CA ASP A 28 15.89 11.03 4.23
C ASP A 28 14.98 10.77 3.02
N LEU A 29 13.67 10.82 3.23
CA LEU A 29 12.66 10.74 2.16
C LEU A 29 12.09 12.12 1.77
N ASP A 30 12.60 13.22 2.32
CA ASP A 30 12.11 14.59 2.15
C ASP A 30 10.61 14.72 2.43
N ALA A 31 10.15 14.02 3.47
CA ALA A 31 8.74 13.91 3.82
C ALA A 31 7.84 13.33 2.70
N THR A 32 8.38 12.59 1.73
CA THR A 32 7.58 11.87 0.72
C THR A 32 6.56 10.95 1.38
N PRO A 33 5.28 10.99 0.96
CA PRO A 33 4.26 10.09 1.46
C PRO A 33 4.47 8.65 0.97
N VAL A 34 4.36 7.71 1.90
CA VAL A 34 4.51 6.28 1.64
C VAL A 34 3.29 5.53 2.13
N VAL A 35 2.51 4.99 1.20
CA VAL A 35 1.35 4.14 1.49
C VAL A 35 1.80 2.69 1.66
N VAL A 36 1.58 2.13 2.84
CA VAL A 36 1.94 0.75 3.15
C VAL A 36 0.69 -0.12 3.24
N ALA A 37 0.60 -1.14 2.41
CA ALA A 37 -0.52 -2.08 2.38
C ALA A 37 -0.06 -3.54 2.62
N ASP A 38 -0.92 -4.34 3.26
CA ASP A 38 -0.69 -5.78 3.44
C ASP A 38 -0.62 -6.50 2.10
N LEU A 39 -1.60 -6.27 1.20
CA LEU A 39 -1.78 -7.08 -0.01
C LEU A 39 -1.33 -6.36 -1.29
N HIS A 40 -0.76 -7.15 -2.21
CA HIS A 40 -0.46 -6.73 -3.57
C HIS A 40 -1.67 -6.12 -4.32
N SER A 41 -2.88 -6.65 -4.06
CA SER A 41 -4.12 -6.21 -4.72
C SER A 41 -4.54 -4.79 -4.35
N ALA A 42 -3.96 -4.18 -3.31
CA ALA A 42 -4.23 -2.80 -2.94
C ALA A 42 -3.55 -1.78 -3.87
N LEU A 43 -2.41 -2.14 -4.47
CA LEU A 43 -1.59 -1.25 -5.32
C LEU A 43 -2.43 -0.45 -6.35
N PRO A 44 -3.20 -1.08 -7.25
CA PRO A 44 -3.96 -0.33 -8.25
C PRO A 44 -4.99 0.64 -7.64
N ALA A 45 -5.62 0.26 -6.52
CA ALA A 45 -6.62 1.10 -5.86
C ALA A 45 -5.99 2.30 -5.16
N VAL A 46 -4.84 2.12 -4.49
CA VAL A 46 -4.05 3.22 -3.91
C VAL A 46 -3.68 4.23 -5.00
N VAL A 47 -3.16 3.76 -6.14
CA VAL A 47 -2.78 4.63 -7.25
C VAL A 47 -3.98 5.36 -7.84
N ALA A 48 -5.13 4.69 -7.97
CA ALA A 48 -6.37 5.31 -8.43
C ALA A 48 -6.79 6.48 -7.54
N GLY A 49 -6.79 6.27 -6.22
CA GLY A 49 -7.13 7.30 -5.25
C GLY A 49 -6.19 8.50 -5.30
N ALA A 50 -4.88 8.26 -5.40
CA ALA A 50 -3.90 9.34 -5.50
C ALA A 50 -4.07 10.16 -6.80
N ARG A 51 -4.26 9.50 -7.94
CA ARG A 51 -4.51 10.17 -9.23
C ARG A 51 -5.83 10.94 -9.23
N HIS A 52 -6.87 10.39 -8.62
CA HIS A 52 -8.16 11.06 -8.44
C HIS A 52 -8.02 12.34 -7.61
N ALA A 53 -7.35 12.26 -6.46
CA ALA A 53 -7.10 13.42 -5.60
C ALA A 53 -6.24 14.49 -6.31
N ALA A 54 -5.23 14.07 -7.08
CA ALA A 54 -4.40 14.98 -7.86
C ALA A 54 -5.25 15.74 -8.89
N ALA A 55 -6.13 15.03 -9.61
CA ALA A 55 -7.03 15.64 -10.59
C ALA A 55 -7.99 16.65 -9.94
N LEU A 56 -8.58 16.33 -8.79
CA LEU A 56 -9.43 17.26 -8.03
C LEU A 56 -8.68 18.51 -7.57
N ALA A 57 -7.40 18.36 -7.20
CA ALA A 57 -6.53 19.47 -6.80
C ALA A 57 -5.94 20.25 -8.00
N GLY A 58 -6.25 19.87 -9.24
CA GLY A 58 -5.65 20.47 -10.44
C GLY A 58 -4.15 20.22 -10.56
N ARG A 59 -3.63 19.17 -9.90
CA ARG A 59 -2.23 18.76 -9.93
C ARG A 59 -2.00 17.69 -11.02
N PRO A 60 -0.78 17.60 -11.58
CA PRO A 60 -0.38 16.43 -12.34
C PRO A 60 -0.47 15.16 -11.49
N ALA A 61 -0.79 14.04 -12.12
CA ALA A 61 -0.73 12.73 -11.48
C ALA A 61 0.66 12.51 -10.84
N PRO A 62 0.74 11.92 -9.63
CA PRO A 62 2.01 11.68 -8.96
C PRO A 62 2.89 10.72 -9.76
N ARG A 63 4.20 10.94 -9.68
CA ARG A 63 5.17 9.91 -10.06
C ARG A 63 5.19 8.84 -8.97
N VAL A 64 4.77 7.63 -9.30
CA VAL A 64 4.57 6.55 -8.32
C VAL A 64 5.64 5.49 -8.43
N ALA A 65 6.35 5.24 -7.34
CA ALA A 65 7.19 4.06 -7.18
C ALA A 65 6.47 2.99 -6.36
N TYR A 66 6.46 1.75 -6.86
CA TYR A 66 6.01 0.58 -6.11
C TYR A 66 7.22 -0.14 -5.54
N VAL A 67 7.32 -0.24 -4.21
CA VAL A 67 8.35 -1.01 -3.51
C VAL A 67 7.75 -2.35 -3.10
N MET A 68 8.13 -3.41 -3.82
CA MET A 68 7.65 -4.77 -3.65
C MET A 68 8.50 -5.52 -2.63
N THR A 69 7.89 -5.90 -1.51
CA THR A 69 8.53 -6.75 -0.48
C THR A 69 8.36 -8.24 -0.75
N ASP A 70 9.22 -9.04 -0.13
CA ASP A 70 9.37 -10.49 -0.32
C ASP A 70 8.38 -11.37 0.47
N GLY A 71 7.35 -10.75 1.06
CA GLY A 71 6.26 -11.47 1.73
C GLY A 71 5.50 -12.41 0.77
N GLY A 72 5.45 -12.03 -0.52
CA GLY A 72 5.00 -12.86 -1.62
C GLY A 72 6.17 -13.62 -2.24
N ALA A 73 6.01 -14.92 -2.46
CA ALA A 73 7.10 -15.78 -2.94
C ALA A 73 7.30 -15.75 -4.48
N LEU A 74 6.62 -14.85 -5.20
CA LEU A 74 6.63 -14.80 -6.66
C LEU A 74 7.42 -13.58 -7.17
N PRO A 75 8.21 -13.73 -8.26
CA PRO A 75 8.96 -12.62 -8.85
C PRO A 75 8.04 -11.53 -9.38
N ALA A 76 8.54 -10.29 -9.47
CA ALA A 76 7.74 -9.15 -9.95
C ALA A 76 7.21 -9.38 -11.38
N ALA A 77 8.00 -10.03 -12.24
CA ALA A 77 7.62 -10.40 -13.61
C ALA A 77 6.37 -11.31 -13.71
N PHE A 78 5.96 -11.97 -12.61
CA PHE A 78 4.73 -12.76 -12.57
C PHE A 78 3.46 -11.88 -12.49
N SER A 79 3.60 -10.62 -12.05
CA SER A 79 2.47 -9.72 -11.88
C SER A 79 2.07 -9.04 -13.19
N ARG A 80 1.02 -9.55 -13.83
CA ARG A 80 0.34 -8.84 -14.93
C ARG A 80 -0.19 -7.47 -14.50
N THR A 81 -0.54 -7.32 -13.23
CA THR A 81 -0.99 -6.03 -12.66
C THR A 81 0.14 -5.00 -12.71
N VAL A 82 1.33 -5.34 -12.20
CA VAL A 82 2.49 -4.43 -12.23
C VAL A 82 2.88 -4.12 -13.67
N ALA A 83 2.98 -5.14 -14.53
CA ALA A 83 3.30 -4.94 -15.95
C ALA A 83 2.33 -3.94 -16.61
N THR A 84 1.02 -4.15 -16.47
CA THR A 84 0.01 -3.25 -17.07
C THR A 84 0.07 -1.85 -16.47
N LEU A 85 0.22 -1.71 -15.15
CA LEU A 85 0.31 -0.38 -14.51
C LEU A 85 1.60 0.36 -14.92
N ARG A 86 2.72 -0.35 -15.14
CA ARG A 86 3.95 0.23 -15.70
C ARG A 86 3.77 0.68 -17.14
N GLU A 87 3.25 -0.20 -18.00
CA GLU A 87 3.02 0.06 -19.43
C GLU A 87 2.04 1.21 -19.68
N THR A 88 1.05 1.39 -18.79
CA THR A 88 0.03 2.45 -18.91
C THR A 88 0.37 3.72 -18.14
N GLY A 89 1.56 3.82 -17.54
CA GLY A 89 2.00 5.03 -16.80
C GLY A 89 1.19 5.32 -15.54
N TRP A 90 0.66 4.28 -14.89
CA TRP A 90 0.03 4.37 -13.58
C TRP A 90 1.06 4.23 -12.46
N ILE A 91 2.13 3.47 -12.69
CA ILE A 91 3.34 3.47 -11.87
C ILE A 91 4.58 3.69 -12.74
N ASP A 92 5.54 4.45 -12.21
CA ASP A 92 6.76 4.88 -12.90
C ASP A 92 7.91 3.89 -12.69
N THR A 93 7.93 3.19 -11.56
CA THR A 93 8.98 2.22 -11.24
C THR A 93 8.46 1.14 -10.30
N CYS A 94 8.84 -0.11 -10.54
CA CYS A 94 8.72 -1.23 -9.63
C CYS A 94 10.10 -1.53 -9.03
N LEU A 95 10.30 -1.27 -7.75
CA LEU A 95 11.51 -1.63 -7.02
C LEU A 95 11.24 -2.91 -6.23
N THR A 96 12.15 -3.88 -6.28
CA THR A 96 12.08 -5.06 -5.41
C THR A 96 13.08 -4.93 -4.26
N VAL A 97 12.69 -5.39 -3.08
CA VAL A 97 13.52 -5.27 -1.87
C VAL A 97 13.65 -6.58 -1.10
N GLY A 98 14.75 -6.74 -0.36
CA GLY A 98 14.99 -7.94 0.44
C GLY A 98 15.28 -9.14 -0.46
N GLN A 99 14.45 -10.18 -0.38
CA GLN A 99 14.56 -11.36 -1.25
C GLN A 99 13.63 -11.31 -2.47
N ALA A 100 12.90 -10.20 -2.67
CA ALA A 100 12.09 -10.00 -3.87
C ALA A 100 13.02 -9.59 -5.03
N PHE A 101 12.69 -10.03 -6.23
CA PHE A 101 13.50 -9.78 -7.43
C PHE A 101 12.64 -9.62 -8.69
N GLY A 102 13.27 -9.12 -9.75
CA GLY A 102 12.66 -8.89 -11.06
C GLY A 102 11.98 -7.52 -11.20
N GLY A 103 12.33 -6.56 -10.35
CA GLY A 103 11.92 -5.16 -10.48
C GLY A 103 12.68 -4.42 -11.58
N ASP A 104 12.30 -3.17 -11.84
CA ASP A 104 13.08 -2.22 -12.63
C ASP A 104 14.42 -1.88 -11.92
N LEU A 105 14.38 -1.81 -10.58
CA LEU A 105 15.53 -1.66 -9.70
C LEU A 105 15.40 -2.65 -8.54
N GLU A 106 16.52 -3.11 -7.99
CA GLU A 106 16.55 -4.03 -6.86
C GLU A 106 17.37 -3.43 -5.72
N ALA A 107 16.92 -3.57 -4.48
CA ALA A 107 17.58 -2.97 -3.32
C ALA A 107 17.68 -3.97 -2.16
N VAL A 108 18.77 -3.90 -1.41
CA VAL A 108 19.05 -4.88 -0.35
C VAL A 108 17.98 -4.87 0.76
N THR A 109 17.42 -3.70 1.08
CA THR A 109 16.45 -3.56 2.17
C THR A 109 15.27 -2.67 1.77
N VAL A 110 14.19 -2.70 2.56
CA VAL A 110 13.10 -1.73 2.43
C VAL A 110 13.62 -0.29 2.52
N HIS A 111 14.57 -0.01 3.41
CA HIS A 111 15.14 1.33 3.60
C HIS A 111 15.84 1.82 2.32
N THR A 112 16.75 1.02 1.77
CA THR A 112 17.46 1.38 0.54
C THR A 112 16.52 1.45 -0.67
N GLY A 113 15.49 0.62 -0.73
CA GLY A 113 14.44 0.72 -1.74
C GLY A 113 13.60 1.99 -1.64
N LEU A 114 13.27 2.45 -0.42
CA LEU A 114 12.58 3.73 -0.20
C LEU A 114 13.47 4.91 -0.60
N LEU A 115 14.75 4.88 -0.21
CA LEU A 115 15.72 5.91 -0.62
C LEU A 115 15.91 5.93 -2.14
N ALA A 116 15.97 4.78 -2.81
CA ALA A 116 16.03 4.70 -4.26
C ALA A 116 14.76 5.25 -4.92
N ALA A 117 13.57 4.92 -4.38
CA ALA A 117 12.32 5.50 -4.87
C ALA A 117 12.37 7.04 -4.84
N ARG A 118 12.86 7.64 -3.76
CA ARG A 118 12.99 9.10 -3.67
C ARG A 118 14.11 9.66 -4.55
N HIS A 119 15.35 9.25 -4.31
CA HIS A 119 16.56 9.91 -4.82
C HIS A 119 16.99 9.46 -6.21
N VAL A 120 16.60 8.24 -6.62
CA VAL A 120 16.95 7.69 -7.93
C VAL A 120 15.80 7.86 -8.91
N THR A 121 14.58 7.50 -8.50
CA THR A 121 13.41 7.55 -9.41
C THR A 121 12.71 8.90 -9.39
N GLY A 122 12.89 9.71 -8.33
CA GLY A 122 12.20 10.98 -8.17
C GLY A 122 10.71 10.79 -7.90
N ALA A 123 10.33 9.76 -7.14
CA ALA A 123 8.94 9.47 -6.82
C ALA A 123 8.34 10.56 -5.92
N ASP A 124 7.12 10.96 -6.26
CA ASP A 124 6.31 11.87 -5.45
C ASP A 124 5.49 11.10 -4.40
N LEU A 125 5.20 9.84 -4.68
CA LEU A 125 4.44 8.94 -3.83
C LEU A 125 5.01 7.53 -3.96
N VAL A 126 5.17 6.85 -2.82
CA VAL A 126 5.62 5.46 -2.79
C VAL A 126 4.51 4.55 -2.28
N VAL A 127 4.31 3.41 -2.92
CA VAL A 127 3.44 2.34 -2.41
C VAL A 127 4.30 1.15 -2.03
N VAL A 128 4.24 0.73 -0.77
CA VAL A 128 4.92 -0.48 -0.28
C VAL A 128 3.87 -1.57 -0.06
N ALA A 129 4.04 -2.71 -0.73
CA ALA A 129 3.26 -3.91 -0.45
C ALA A 129 4.06 -5.17 -0.84
N GLN A 130 3.62 -6.32 -0.36
CA GLN A 130 4.21 -7.59 -0.81
C GLN A 130 3.89 -7.86 -2.29
N GLY A 131 4.75 -8.64 -2.95
CA GLY A 131 4.50 -9.14 -4.30
C GLY A 131 3.32 -10.11 -4.42
N PRO A 132 3.04 -10.65 -5.62
CA PRO A 132 1.95 -11.60 -5.82
C PRO A 132 2.05 -12.83 -4.91
N GLY A 133 0.89 -13.23 -4.39
CA GLY A 133 0.79 -14.28 -3.38
C GLY A 133 0.53 -13.70 -1.99
N ASN A 134 0.24 -14.59 -1.04
CA ASN A 134 0.10 -14.24 0.37
C ASN A 134 0.32 -15.52 1.19
N LEU A 135 1.08 -15.45 2.27
CA LEU A 135 1.23 -16.54 3.21
C LEU A 135 0.36 -16.27 4.43
N GLY A 136 -0.38 -17.28 4.86
CA GLY A 136 -1.19 -17.23 6.08
C GLY A 136 -1.37 -18.64 6.63
N THR A 137 -1.07 -18.84 7.91
CA THR A 137 -1.21 -20.12 8.60
C THR A 137 -2.38 -20.15 9.58
N GLY A 138 -3.11 -19.03 9.71
CA GLY A 138 -4.23 -18.89 10.65
C GLY A 138 -3.80 -18.66 12.10
N THR A 139 -2.49 -18.59 12.38
CA THR A 139 -1.99 -18.13 13.68
C THR A 139 -1.86 -16.61 13.70
N ARG A 140 -1.86 -16.01 14.89
CA ARG A 140 -1.80 -14.54 15.06
C ARG A 140 -0.66 -13.88 14.30
N TRP A 141 0.51 -14.52 14.23
CA TRP A 141 1.73 -13.95 13.63
C TRP A 141 2.11 -14.59 12.30
N GLY A 142 1.49 -15.73 11.96
CA GLY A 142 1.89 -16.53 10.82
C GLY A 142 1.27 -16.03 9.52
N PHE A 143 1.52 -14.77 9.15
CA PHE A 143 1.10 -14.22 7.86
C PHE A 143 2.14 -13.24 7.31
N SER A 144 2.31 -13.19 5.98
CA SER A 144 3.34 -12.36 5.34
C SER A 144 3.09 -10.85 5.47
N GLY A 145 1.82 -10.46 5.54
CA GLY A 145 1.39 -9.08 5.76
C GLY A 145 1.86 -8.42 7.06
N VAL A 146 2.45 -9.19 7.99
CA VAL A 146 2.98 -8.64 9.24
C VAL A 146 4.09 -7.61 8.97
N ALA A 147 4.83 -7.80 7.88
CA ALA A 147 5.90 -6.91 7.41
C ALA A 147 5.40 -5.49 7.06
N ALA A 148 4.09 -5.29 6.86
CA ALA A 148 3.54 -3.95 6.67
C ALA A 148 3.81 -3.04 7.88
N GLY A 149 3.84 -3.58 9.11
CA GLY A 149 4.21 -2.80 10.29
C GLY A 149 5.69 -2.41 10.30
N GLU A 150 6.57 -3.30 9.84
CA GLU A 150 8.02 -3.06 9.73
C GLU A 150 8.31 -2.00 8.66
N ALA A 151 7.61 -2.04 7.53
CA ALA A 151 7.70 -1.04 6.48
C ALA A 151 7.30 0.36 6.98
N LEU A 152 6.24 0.49 7.80
CA LEU A 152 5.87 1.78 8.40
C LEU A 152 6.99 2.32 9.32
N ASN A 153 7.67 1.45 10.07
CA ASN A 153 8.82 1.84 10.88
C ASN A 153 9.98 2.33 10.00
N ALA A 154 10.25 1.64 8.89
CA ALA A 154 11.30 2.04 7.94
C ALA A 154 11.03 3.43 7.34
N VAL A 155 9.77 3.71 6.97
CA VAL A 155 9.36 5.03 6.48
C VAL A 155 9.63 6.11 7.53
N ALA A 156 9.23 5.86 8.78
CA ALA A 156 9.44 6.81 9.87
C ALA A 156 10.93 7.03 10.19
N ALA A 157 11.74 5.96 10.16
CA ALA A 157 13.18 6.04 10.37
C ALA A 157 13.86 6.95 9.35
N LEU A 158 13.39 6.95 8.10
CA LEU A 158 13.88 7.80 7.02
C LEU A 158 13.11 9.12 6.87
N ARG A 159 12.38 9.55 7.91
CA ARG A 159 11.64 10.82 7.98
C ARG A 159 10.62 11.04 6.84
N GLY A 160 10.11 9.96 6.25
CA GLY A 160 8.97 10.00 5.34
C GLY A 160 7.64 10.20 6.07
N ARG A 161 6.54 10.23 5.32
CA ARG A 161 5.17 10.31 5.88
C ARG A 161 4.47 8.95 5.77
N PRO A 162 4.43 8.15 6.84
CA PRO A 162 3.86 6.79 6.81
C PRO A 162 2.33 6.83 6.80
N VAL A 163 1.74 6.18 5.79
CA VAL A 163 0.29 6.01 5.62
C VAL A 163 -0.06 4.53 5.64
N ALA A 164 -0.79 4.10 6.66
CA ALA A 164 -1.18 2.71 6.89
C ALA A 164 -2.52 2.41 6.20
N SER A 165 -2.47 1.73 5.05
CA SER A 165 -3.66 1.39 4.26
C SER A 165 -4.44 0.23 4.89
N LEU A 166 -5.66 0.50 5.35
CA LEU A 166 -6.50 -0.54 5.95
C LEU A 166 -6.90 -1.61 4.94
N ARG A 167 -6.75 -2.88 5.33
CA ARG A 167 -7.39 -4.00 4.64
C ARG A 167 -8.78 -4.20 5.22
N VAL A 168 -9.80 -3.94 4.42
CA VAL A 168 -11.21 -4.06 4.81
C VAL A 168 -11.90 -5.10 3.92
N SER A 169 -12.91 -5.80 4.44
CA SER A 169 -13.81 -6.61 3.62
C SER A 169 -15.23 -6.48 4.16
N GLY A 170 -16.19 -6.34 3.25
CA GLY A 170 -17.63 -6.37 3.55
C GLY A 170 -18.36 -7.59 3.00
N ALA A 171 -17.65 -8.43 2.24
CA ALA A 171 -18.24 -9.54 1.49
C ALA A 171 -17.67 -10.93 1.86
N ASP A 172 -16.85 -11.04 2.91
CA ASP A 172 -16.49 -12.36 3.45
C ASP A 172 -17.68 -12.94 4.24
N ALA A 173 -18.11 -14.14 3.86
CA ALA A 173 -19.25 -14.80 4.51
C ALA A 173 -19.03 -15.12 5.99
N ARG A 174 -17.79 -15.05 6.49
CA ARG A 174 -17.45 -15.28 7.90
C ARG A 174 -17.44 -13.96 8.64
N ASP A 175 -18.32 -13.83 9.63
CA ASP A 175 -18.48 -12.58 10.40
C ASP A 175 -17.16 -12.00 10.95
N ARG A 176 -16.25 -12.84 11.46
CA ARG A 176 -14.92 -12.41 11.94
C ARG A 176 -14.00 -11.77 10.88
N HIS A 177 -14.34 -11.88 9.60
CA HIS A 177 -13.58 -11.31 8.48
C HIS A 177 -14.26 -10.07 7.88
N LEU A 178 -15.43 -9.68 8.41
CA LEU A 178 -16.07 -8.41 8.07
C LEU A 178 -15.42 -7.24 8.83
N GLY A 179 -15.34 -6.09 8.17
CA GLY A 179 -14.69 -4.89 8.67
C GLY A 179 -13.18 -4.90 8.46
N VAL A 180 -12.44 -4.25 9.37
CA VAL A 180 -10.97 -4.19 9.37
C VAL A 180 -10.38 -5.57 9.63
N SER A 181 -9.49 -6.00 8.74
CA SER A 181 -8.80 -7.28 8.86
C SER A 181 -7.94 -7.35 10.12
N HIS A 182 -7.96 -8.51 10.78
CA HIS A 182 -7.05 -8.81 11.89
C HIS A 182 -5.56 -8.71 11.50
N HIS A 183 -5.22 -8.84 10.21
CA HIS A 183 -3.87 -8.59 9.72
C HIS A 183 -3.48 -7.12 9.90
N SER A 184 -4.32 -6.18 9.47
CA SER A 184 -4.10 -4.74 9.68
C SER A 184 -4.05 -4.40 11.17
N LEU A 185 -4.99 -4.95 11.96
CA LEU A 185 -4.98 -4.72 13.42
C LEU A 185 -3.70 -5.23 14.10
N THR A 186 -3.15 -6.36 13.63
CA THR A 186 -1.92 -6.93 14.20
C THR A 186 -0.68 -6.20 13.71
N ALA A 187 -0.54 -6.00 12.38
CA ALA A 187 0.63 -5.35 11.79
C ALA A 187 0.75 -3.90 12.26
N TYR A 188 -0.33 -3.13 12.21
CA TYR A 188 -0.31 -1.72 12.62
C TYR A 188 -0.32 -1.61 14.15
N GLY A 189 -1.26 -2.26 14.83
CA GLY A 189 -1.40 -2.11 16.28
C GLY A 189 -0.26 -2.70 17.12
N ARG A 190 0.53 -3.65 16.59
CA ARG A 190 1.62 -4.30 17.36
C ARG A 190 3.01 -4.20 16.76
N VAL A 191 3.15 -4.09 15.44
CA VAL A 191 4.48 -4.08 14.78
C VAL A 191 4.89 -2.67 14.35
N ALA A 192 3.96 -1.83 13.88
CA ALA A 192 4.25 -0.42 13.61
C ALA A 192 4.45 0.32 14.95
N LEU A 193 5.71 0.62 15.29
CA LEU A 193 6.13 1.30 16.52
C LEU A 193 6.09 2.81 16.38
N ALA A 194 6.29 3.33 15.16
CA ALA A 194 6.17 4.74 14.87
C ALA A 194 4.69 5.15 14.66
N PRO A 195 4.27 6.35 15.10
CA PRO A 195 2.99 6.93 14.70
C PRO A 195 2.86 6.99 13.18
N SER A 196 1.64 6.79 12.68
CA SER A 196 1.33 6.78 11.25
C SER A 196 -0.10 7.24 11.06
N ASP A 197 -0.40 7.78 9.88
CA ASP A 197 -1.77 8.11 9.52
C ASP A 197 -2.48 6.85 9.02
N VAL A 198 -3.70 6.62 9.49
CA VAL A 198 -4.57 5.51 9.10
C VAL A 198 -5.82 6.10 8.46
N PRO A 199 -5.84 6.20 7.11
CA PRO A 199 -7.02 6.69 6.40
C PRO A 199 -8.21 5.74 6.58
N VAL A 200 -9.35 6.30 7.00
CA VAL A 200 -10.62 5.61 7.20
C VAL A 200 -11.64 6.18 6.22
N PRO A 201 -12.28 5.34 5.38
CA PRO A 201 -13.24 5.83 4.41
C PRO A 201 -14.51 6.32 5.11
N VAL A 202 -14.96 7.53 4.74
CA VAL A 202 -16.26 8.10 5.08
C VAL A 202 -17.15 8.03 3.84
N PRO A 203 -17.87 6.93 3.62
CA PRO A 203 -18.68 6.73 2.43
C PRO A 203 -19.88 7.67 2.40
N THR A 204 -20.20 8.18 1.22
CA THR A 204 -21.50 8.84 0.95
C THR A 204 -22.63 7.80 0.96
N ALA A 205 -23.88 8.26 1.09
CA ALA A 205 -25.05 7.38 1.10
C ALA A 205 -25.17 6.51 -0.17
N ASP A 206 -24.67 6.99 -1.32
CA ASP A 206 -24.61 6.19 -2.56
C ASP A 206 -23.64 5.02 -2.44
N VAL A 207 -22.45 5.26 -1.88
CA VAL A 207 -21.44 4.22 -1.66
C VAL A 207 -21.91 3.22 -0.60
N GLU A 208 -22.56 3.69 0.47
CA GLU A 208 -23.10 2.80 1.52
C GLU A 208 -24.19 1.86 1.01
N ARG A 209 -24.94 2.26 -0.03
CA ARG A 209 -25.99 1.43 -0.66
C ARG A 209 -25.43 0.31 -1.54
N LEU A 210 -24.13 0.28 -1.82
CA LEU A 210 -23.54 -0.78 -2.61
C LEU A 210 -23.67 -2.15 -1.94
N THR A 211 -23.87 -3.17 -2.76
CA THR A 211 -23.81 -4.57 -2.35
C THR A 211 -22.46 -4.86 -1.69
N GLY A 212 -22.48 -5.45 -0.50
CA GLY A 212 -21.25 -5.75 0.24
C GLY A 212 -20.65 -4.56 1.00
N TRP A 213 -21.36 -3.43 1.12
CA TRP A 213 -21.02 -2.34 2.03
C TRP A 213 -22.00 -2.23 3.20
N GLY A 214 -23.05 -1.40 3.09
CA GLY A 214 -24.04 -1.15 4.14
C GLY A 214 -23.54 -0.28 5.31
N ALA A 215 -24.46 0.46 5.94
CA ALA A 215 -24.16 1.34 7.08
C ALA A 215 -23.54 0.60 8.29
N ASP A 216 -23.89 -0.67 8.49
CA ASP A 216 -23.31 -1.50 9.54
C ASP A 216 -21.81 -1.75 9.34
N LEU A 217 -21.37 -1.92 8.09
CA LEU A 217 -19.95 -2.05 7.78
C LEU A 217 -19.23 -0.73 8.01
N THR A 218 -19.80 0.40 7.58
CA THR A 218 -19.24 1.74 7.84
C THR A 218 -18.97 1.94 9.33
N ARG A 219 -20.00 1.72 10.15
CA ARG A 219 -19.92 1.84 11.60
C ARG A 219 -18.88 0.89 12.19
N ARG A 220 -18.88 -0.37 11.75
CA ARG A 220 -17.92 -1.40 12.20
C ARG A 220 -16.47 -1.03 11.86
N VAL A 221 -16.21 -0.53 10.66
CA VAL A 221 -14.86 -0.11 10.23
C VAL A 221 -14.38 1.06 11.09
N ALA A 222 -15.23 2.07 11.29
CA ALA A 222 -14.92 3.22 12.14
C ALA A 222 -14.62 2.77 13.58
N GLU A 223 -15.50 1.95 14.19
CA GLU A 223 -15.31 1.40 15.53
C GLU A 223 -14.01 0.61 15.67
N GLN A 224 -13.72 -0.31 14.74
CA GLN A 224 -12.51 -1.14 14.78
C GLN A 224 -11.23 -0.32 14.57
N ALA A 225 -11.26 0.70 13.71
CA ALA A 225 -10.11 1.56 13.45
C ALA A 225 -9.68 2.34 14.70
N THR A 226 -10.62 2.71 15.59
CA THR A 226 -10.27 3.42 16.85
C THR A 226 -9.26 2.67 17.72
N THR A 227 -9.22 1.34 17.63
CA THR A 227 -8.26 0.52 18.39
C THR A 227 -6.80 0.74 17.96
N LEU A 228 -6.57 1.28 16.76
CA LEU A 228 -5.24 1.62 16.24
C LEU A 228 -4.78 3.01 16.69
N ALA A 229 -5.70 3.88 17.10
CA ALA A 229 -5.44 5.28 17.37
C ALA A 229 -5.30 5.60 18.85
N ALA A 230 -4.63 6.71 19.15
CA ALA A 230 -4.50 7.17 20.54
C ALA A 230 -5.88 7.42 21.19
N PRO A 231 -6.08 7.10 22.48
CA PRO A 231 -5.07 6.62 23.43
C PRO A 231 -4.89 5.08 23.46
N THR A 232 -5.68 4.31 22.72
CA THR A 232 -5.60 2.83 22.74
C THR A 232 -4.39 2.31 21.96
N GLY A 233 -4.21 2.81 20.75
CA GLY A 233 -3.03 2.61 19.93
C GLY A 233 -2.16 3.86 19.89
N ARG A 234 -1.48 4.09 18.76
CA ARG A 234 -0.50 5.18 18.59
C ARG A 234 -0.60 5.91 17.25
N HIS A 235 -1.53 5.50 16.41
CA HIS A 235 -1.73 6.06 15.09
C HIS A 235 -2.73 7.22 15.13
N HIS A 236 -2.84 7.94 14.02
CA HIS A 236 -3.85 8.98 13.82
C HIS A 236 -4.86 8.48 12.80
N LEU A 237 -6.15 8.48 13.15
CA LEU A 237 -7.18 8.22 12.15
C LEU A 237 -7.36 9.48 11.30
N VAL A 238 -7.48 9.28 10.00
CA VAL A 238 -7.81 10.35 9.06
C VAL A 238 -9.07 9.96 8.32
N ASP A 239 -10.16 10.65 8.62
CA ASP A 239 -11.43 10.46 7.93
C ASP A 239 -11.34 11.04 6.51
N VAL A 240 -11.52 10.20 5.50
CA VAL A 240 -11.40 10.57 4.09
C VAL A 240 -12.73 10.33 3.37
N PRO A 241 -13.35 11.36 2.77
CA PRO A 241 -14.59 11.20 2.01
C PRO A 241 -14.45 10.18 0.87
N ALA A 242 -15.44 9.31 0.73
CA ALA A 242 -15.52 8.34 -0.36
C ALA A 242 -16.88 8.49 -1.08
N GLY A 243 -16.86 9.16 -2.22
CA GLY A 243 -18.01 9.39 -3.09
C GLY A 243 -18.07 8.47 -4.31
N PRO A 244 -19.15 8.59 -5.13
CA PRO A 244 -19.26 7.89 -6.41
C PRO A 244 -18.12 8.19 -7.39
N ASP A 245 -17.56 9.40 -7.34
CA ASP A 245 -16.42 9.84 -8.13
C ASP A 245 -15.13 9.04 -7.83
N LEU A 246 -14.91 8.66 -6.57
CA LEU A 246 -13.82 7.76 -6.19
C LEU A 246 -14.06 6.34 -6.72
N LEU A 247 -15.32 5.89 -6.79
CA LEU A 247 -15.67 4.60 -7.41
C LEU A 247 -15.44 4.63 -8.92
N ASP A 248 -15.84 5.70 -9.60
CA ASP A 248 -15.59 5.88 -11.03
C ASP A 248 -14.08 5.82 -11.32
N ALA A 249 -13.26 6.44 -10.47
CA ALA A 249 -11.79 6.35 -10.55
C ALA A 249 -11.28 4.92 -10.38
N LEU A 250 -11.89 4.12 -9.49
CA LEU A 250 -11.57 2.70 -9.31
C LEU A 250 -12.00 1.84 -10.51
N HIS A 251 -13.14 2.14 -11.15
CA HIS A 251 -13.57 1.48 -12.37
C HIS A 251 -12.69 1.83 -13.58
N ALA A 252 -12.08 3.01 -13.59
CA ALA A 252 -11.18 3.48 -14.65
C ALA A 252 -9.74 2.90 -14.59
N VAL A 253 -9.43 2.11 -13.56
CA VAL A 253 -8.13 1.44 -13.43
C VAL A 253 -7.89 0.51 -14.64
N PRO A 254 -6.69 0.52 -15.26
CA PRO A 254 -6.41 -0.24 -16.48
C PRO A 254 -6.24 -1.75 -16.23
N VAL A 255 -6.46 -2.20 -14.99
CA VAL A 255 -6.40 -3.59 -14.57
C VAL A 255 -7.67 -3.95 -13.82
N ARG A 256 -8.07 -5.21 -13.91
CA ARG A 256 -9.18 -5.72 -13.11
C ARG A 256 -8.80 -5.71 -11.63
N LEU A 257 -9.51 -4.91 -10.84
CA LEU A 257 -9.47 -4.97 -9.38
C LEU A 257 -10.02 -6.32 -8.90
N SER A 258 -9.17 -7.10 -8.22
CA SER A 258 -9.52 -8.41 -7.66
C SER A 258 -8.68 -8.73 -6.44
N THR A 259 -9.33 -9.22 -5.38
CA THR A 259 -8.69 -9.62 -4.14
C THR A 259 -9.39 -10.85 -3.57
N MET A 260 -8.62 -11.88 -3.22
CA MET A 260 -9.17 -13.14 -2.66
C MET A 260 -10.34 -13.73 -3.48
N GLY A 261 -10.30 -13.57 -4.81
CA GLY A 261 -11.32 -14.06 -5.74
C GLY A 261 -12.54 -13.15 -5.92
N ARG A 262 -12.59 -11.98 -5.26
CA ARG A 262 -13.69 -11.00 -5.36
C ARG A 262 -13.24 -9.74 -6.08
N GLY A 263 -14.08 -9.21 -6.97
CA GLY A 263 -13.85 -7.94 -7.67
C GLY A 263 -14.45 -6.75 -6.94
N LEU A 264 -14.27 -5.55 -7.50
CA LEU A 264 -14.76 -4.28 -6.94
C LEU A 264 -16.25 -4.32 -6.59
N ASP A 265 -17.11 -4.74 -7.52
CA ASP A 265 -18.57 -4.75 -7.30
C ASP A 265 -19.01 -5.78 -6.25
N ALA A 266 -18.18 -6.79 -5.97
CA ALA A 266 -18.47 -7.83 -5.00
C ALA A 266 -17.99 -7.49 -3.58
N ASP A 267 -16.90 -6.72 -3.44
CA ASP A 267 -16.30 -6.34 -2.15
C ASP A 267 -15.72 -4.91 -2.25
N PRO A 268 -16.56 -3.87 -2.39
CA PRO A 268 -16.11 -2.51 -2.65
C PRO A 268 -15.22 -1.96 -1.54
N ALA A 269 -15.48 -2.36 -0.29
CA ALA A 269 -14.74 -1.93 0.88
C ALA A 269 -13.24 -2.24 0.80
N ALA A 270 -12.86 -3.35 0.16
CA ALA A 270 -11.46 -3.73 0.01
C ALA A 270 -10.66 -2.74 -0.86
N PHE A 271 -11.32 -2.14 -1.85
CA PHE A 271 -10.67 -1.24 -2.81
C PHE A 271 -10.85 0.22 -2.41
N VAL A 272 -12.01 0.62 -1.90
CA VAL A 272 -12.22 1.99 -1.40
C VAL A 272 -11.32 2.29 -0.21
N ALA A 273 -11.15 1.36 0.73
CA ALA A 273 -10.22 1.54 1.86
C ALA A 273 -8.77 1.74 1.40
N ALA A 274 -8.35 1.05 0.34
CA ALA A 274 -7.04 1.26 -0.28
C ALA A 274 -6.97 2.60 -1.04
N ALA A 275 -8.04 2.98 -1.75
CA ALA A 275 -8.11 4.21 -2.52
C ALA A 275 -8.04 5.45 -1.64
N VAL A 276 -8.75 5.48 -0.50
CA VAL A 276 -8.67 6.61 0.42
C VAL A 276 -7.28 6.79 1.03
N ALA A 277 -6.49 5.72 1.14
CA ALA A 277 -5.09 5.83 1.52
C ALA A 277 -4.25 6.56 0.46
N GLY A 278 -4.54 6.33 -0.82
CA GLY A 278 -3.97 7.09 -1.93
C GLY A 278 -4.40 8.55 -1.95
N VAL A 279 -5.69 8.82 -1.70
CA VAL A 279 -6.24 10.19 -1.58
C VAL A 279 -5.52 10.96 -0.48
N HIS A 280 -5.40 10.36 0.71
CA HIS A 280 -4.70 10.99 1.84
C HIS A 280 -3.22 11.23 1.51
N ALA A 281 -2.52 10.24 0.96
CA ALA A 281 -1.12 10.36 0.58
C ALA A 281 -0.88 11.48 -0.45
N GLU A 282 -1.75 11.65 -1.43
CA GLU A 282 -1.69 12.78 -2.36
C GLU A 282 -1.82 14.14 -1.65
N SER A 283 -2.71 14.25 -0.66
CA SER A 283 -2.84 15.48 0.15
C SER A 283 -1.59 15.83 0.96
N LEU A 284 -0.75 14.83 1.25
CA LEU A 284 0.51 14.97 1.96
C LEU A 284 1.69 15.31 1.03
N ARG A 285 1.53 15.26 -0.31
CA ARG A 285 2.62 15.59 -1.23
C ARG A 285 3.03 17.05 -1.07
N PRO A 286 4.34 17.34 -0.92
CA PRO A 286 4.86 18.71 -1.01
C PRO A 286 4.36 19.40 -2.28
N VAL A 287 4.10 20.70 -2.19
CA VAL A 287 3.69 21.55 -3.32
C VAL A 287 4.89 21.86 -4.19
#